data_AF-A0A9E5SRZ3-F1
#
_entry.id   AF-A0A9E5SRZ3-F1
#
_cell.length_a   1.000
_cell.length_b   1.000
_cell.length_c   1.000
_cell.angle_alpha   90.00
_cell.angle_beta   90.00
_cell.angle_gamma   90.00
#
_symmetry.space_group_name_H-M   'P 1'
#
loop_
_entity.id
_entity.type
_entity.pdbx_description
1 polymer ?
#
loop_
_entity_poly.entity_id
_entity_poly.type
_entity_poly.pdbx_seq_one_letter_code
_entity_poly.pdbx_strand_id
1 'polypeptide(L)'
;MKKELFFALEKTAYAKGPRVPLYSICSVYGATAQPLKNVLIPLKGAATTVTALDVMARIAPLYPDYAITNLGPTECRVFMQHSPGSPLLKVLKVMLLCLVMFFGGAVAIMTFHEDVSMSQVHSDIYAFFTGAEQENVPVVSVPYSIGVAVGFVMLFGLYRRRKSRPTVLDIDIHNYENQLRDYLAAQGNRPDG
;
A
#
# COMPACT_ATOMS: atom_id res chain seq x y z
N MET A 1 -10.04 7.67 -45.91
CA MET A 1 -10.55 7.47 -44.54
C MET A 1 -9.34 7.36 -43.62
N LYS A 2 -9.23 8.22 -42.60
CA LYS A 2 -8.16 8.06 -41.59
C LYS A 2 -8.44 6.79 -40.80
N LYS A 3 -7.41 5.96 -40.58
CA LYS A 3 -7.56 4.75 -39.76
C LYS A 3 -7.61 5.16 -38.30
N GLU A 4 -8.40 4.48 -37.49
CA GLU A 4 -8.46 4.77 -36.05
C GLU A 4 -7.47 3.90 -35.30
N LEU A 5 -6.73 4.52 -34.38
CA LEU A 5 -5.80 3.85 -33.48
C LEU A 5 -6.26 4.13 -32.05
N PHE A 6 -6.53 3.05 -31.33
CA PHE A 6 -6.91 3.14 -29.94
C PHE A 6 -5.72 2.76 -29.07
N PHE A 7 -5.50 3.51 -28.00
CA PHE A 7 -4.52 3.14 -27.00
C PHE A 7 -5.15 3.13 -25.61
N ALA A 8 -4.73 2.20 -24.76
CA ALA A 8 -5.15 2.12 -23.38
C ALA A 8 -3.92 2.09 -22.48
N LEU A 9 -3.86 3.00 -21.52
CA LEU A 9 -2.85 2.95 -20.46
C LEU A 9 -3.25 1.92 -19.41
N GLU A 10 -2.27 1.34 -18.74
CA GLU A 10 -2.51 0.66 -17.47
C GLU A 10 -2.63 1.69 -16.35
N LYS A 11 -3.50 1.43 -15.35
CA LYS A 11 -3.63 2.30 -14.17
C LYS A 11 -2.33 2.34 -13.35
N THR A 12 -1.62 1.22 -13.29
CA THR A 12 -0.37 1.06 -12.54
C THR A 12 0.57 0.08 -13.24
N ALA A 13 1.84 0.43 -13.37
CA ALA A 13 2.87 -0.45 -13.94
C ALA A 13 4.10 -0.56 -13.03
N TYR A 14 4.84 -1.67 -13.14
CA TYR A 14 6.05 -1.91 -12.34
C TYR A 14 7.28 -2.04 -13.22
N ALA A 15 8.34 -1.33 -12.85
CA ALA A 15 9.57 -1.23 -13.62
C ALA A 15 10.75 -1.85 -12.89
N LYS A 16 11.47 -2.76 -13.56
CA LYS A 16 12.71 -3.37 -13.03
C LYS A 16 13.95 -2.48 -13.19
N GLY A 17 13.87 -1.40 -13.97
CA GLY A 17 15.01 -0.52 -14.28
C GLY A 17 14.60 0.92 -14.54
N PRO A 18 15.56 1.84 -14.72
CA PRO A 18 15.33 3.29 -14.83
C PRO A 18 14.67 3.71 -16.15
N ARG A 19 14.54 2.80 -17.13
CA ARG A 19 13.90 3.03 -18.41
C ARG A 19 12.87 1.94 -18.66
N VAL A 20 11.65 2.35 -18.98
CA VAL A 20 10.51 1.43 -19.18
C VAL A 20 10.04 1.53 -20.63
N PRO A 21 9.92 0.40 -21.35
CA PRO A 21 9.40 0.43 -22.71
C PRO A 21 7.91 0.79 -22.69
N LEU A 22 7.47 1.67 -23.60
CA LEU A 22 6.09 2.14 -23.67
C LEU A 22 5.08 1.00 -23.86
N TYR A 23 5.47 -0.08 -24.56
CA TYR A 23 4.66 -1.30 -24.71
C TYR A 23 4.26 -1.96 -23.38
N SER A 24 5.05 -1.80 -22.31
CA SER A 24 4.73 -2.39 -21.00
C SER A 24 3.76 -1.56 -20.16
N ILE A 25 3.45 -0.34 -20.60
CA ILE A 25 2.57 0.61 -19.89
C ILE A 25 1.31 0.90 -20.72
N CYS A 26 1.37 0.68 -22.03
CA CYS A 26 0.34 1.05 -22.98
C CYS A 26 0.09 -0.08 -23.98
N SER A 27 -1.18 -0.52 -24.07
CA SER A 27 -1.66 -1.39 -25.13
C SER A 27 -2.22 -0.55 -26.28
N VAL A 28 -1.92 -0.97 -27.51
CA VAL A 28 -2.40 -0.32 -28.74
C VAL A 28 -3.22 -1.30 -29.56
N TYR A 29 -4.35 -0.84 -30.06
CA TYR A 29 -5.30 -1.58 -30.88
C TYR A 29 -5.51 -0.85 -32.22
N GLY A 30 -5.58 -1.61 -33.32
CA GLY A 30 -5.77 -1.05 -34.68
C GLY A 30 -4.48 -0.89 -35.52
N ALA A 31 -3.30 -1.10 -34.95
CA ALA A 31 -2.03 -1.11 -35.67
C ALA A 31 -0.98 -2.03 -35.00
N THR A 32 0.11 -2.32 -35.72
CA THR A 32 1.19 -3.19 -35.23
C THR A 32 1.96 -2.52 -34.09
N ALA A 33 2.10 -3.18 -32.93
CA ALA A 33 2.74 -2.63 -31.72
C ALA A 33 4.29 -2.60 -31.74
N GLN A 34 4.93 -2.91 -32.87
CA GLN A 34 6.39 -2.95 -33.01
C GLN A 34 7.12 -1.62 -32.72
N PRO A 35 6.66 -0.44 -33.17
CA PRO A 35 7.39 0.82 -32.93
C PRO A 35 7.31 1.27 -31.46
N LEU A 36 6.33 0.78 -30.68
CA LEU A 36 6.22 1.09 -29.25
C LEU A 36 7.29 0.41 -28.39
N LYS A 37 7.95 -0.66 -28.88
CA LYS A 37 9.03 -1.34 -28.16
C LYS A 37 10.29 -0.49 -28.02
N ASN A 38 10.49 0.47 -28.94
CA ASN A 38 11.70 1.29 -29.01
C ASN A 38 11.56 2.62 -28.24
N VAL A 39 10.36 2.98 -27.80
CA VAL A 39 10.11 4.19 -27.03
C VAL A 39 10.33 3.89 -25.55
N LEU A 40 11.40 4.46 -24.98
CA LEU A 40 11.75 4.31 -23.57
C LEU A 40 11.32 5.56 -22.78
N ILE A 41 10.64 5.34 -21.66
CA ILE A 41 10.28 6.40 -20.71
C ILE A 41 11.28 6.38 -19.55
N PRO A 42 12.03 7.48 -19.30
CA PRO A 42 12.90 7.57 -18.14
C PRO A 42 12.07 7.78 -16.88
N LEU A 43 12.33 6.98 -15.84
CA LEU A 43 11.73 7.17 -14.53
C LEU A 43 12.51 8.22 -13.74
N LYS A 44 11.80 9.26 -13.29
CA LYS A 44 12.34 10.29 -12.41
C LYS A 44 12.08 9.88 -10.95
N GLY A 45 12.87 8.94 -10.44
CA GLY A 45 12.83 8.50 -9.04
C GLY A 45 12.05 7.21 -8.77
N ALA A 46 11.55 7.03 -7.55
CA ALA A 46 10.93 5.79 -7.09
C ALA A 46 9.52 5.54 -7.68
N ALA A 47 8.82 6.60 -8.07
CA ALA A 47 7.56 6.53 -8.80
C ALA A 47 7.50 7.69 -9.79
N THR A 48 6.97 7.45 -10.98
CA THR A 48 6.74 8.49 -12.00
C THR A 48 5.35 8.32 -12.57
N THR A 49 4.59 9.41 -12.61
CA THR A 49 3.30 9.45 -13.28
C THR A 49 3.53 9.76 -14.75
N VAL A 50 2.99 8.93 -15.62
CA VAL A 50 3.00 9.09 -17.08
C VAL A 50 1.58 9.41 -17.50
N THR A 51 1.37 10.55 -18.15
CA THR A 51 0.04 10.96 -18.60
C THR A 51 -0.29 10.40 -19.98
N ALA A 52 -1.57 10.23 -20.27
CA ALA A 52 -2.04 9.85 -21.61
C ALA A 52 -1.65 10.88 -22.67
N LEU A 53 -1.52 12.16 -22.30
CA LEU A 53 -1.04 13.22 -23.20
C LEU A 53 0.43 13.02 -23.55
N ASP A 54 1.28 12.71 -22.57
CA ASP A 54 2.70 12.41 -22.80
C ASP A 54 2.88 11.19 -23.71
N VAL A 55 2.01 10.19 -23.55
CA VAL A 55 1.99 8.99 -24.40
C VAL A 55 1.51 9.34 -25.80
N MET A 56 0.41 10.09 -25.93
CA MET A 56 -0.13 10.53 -27.21
C MET A 56 0.88 11.35 -28.01
N ALA A 57 1.60 12.28 -27.38
CA ALA A 57 2.64 13.09 -28.02
C ALA A 57 3.79 12.23 -28.59
N ARG A 58 4.05 11.06 -28.01
CA ARG A 58 5.09 10.11 -28.49
C ARG A 58 4.57 9.12 -29.52
N ILE A 59 3.28 8.78 -29.49
CA ILE A 59 2.65 7.86 -30.44
C ILE A 59 2.25 8.60 -31.74
N ALA A 60 1.82 9.86 -31.66
CA ALA A 60 1.45 10.70 -32.80
C ALA A 60 2.48 10.71 -33.95
N PRO A 61 3.80 10.92 -33.72
CA PRO A 61 4.79 10.88 -34.80
C PRO A 61 5.04 9.48 -35.36
N LEU A 62 4.69 8.40 -34.63
CA LEU A 62 4.88 7.02 -35.08
C LEU A 62 3.76 6.55 -36.02
N TYR A 63 2.58 7.19 -35.94
CA TYR A 63 1.40 6.83 -36.74
C TYR A 63 0.73 8.08 -37.33
N PRO A 64 1.37 8.76 -38.30
CA PRO A 64 0.87 10.03 -38.86
C PRO A 64 -0.47 9.90 -39.59
N ASP A 65 -0.81 8.71 -40.09
CA ASP A 65 -2.04 8.43 -40.84
C ASP A 65 -3.23 7.99 -39.97
N TYR A 66 -3.06 7.94 -38.64
CA TYR A 66 -4.05 7.42 -37.70
C TYR A 66 -4.65 8.52 -36.81
N ALA A 67 -5.95 8.44 -36.57
CA ALA A 67 -6.61 9.21 -35.52
C ALA A 67 -6.45 8.48 -34.18
N ILE A 68 -5.78 9.11 -33.21
CA ILE A 68 -5.42 8.49 -31.94
C ILE A 68 -6.46 8.81 -30.87
N THR A 69 -7.02 7.77 -30.24
CA THR A 69 -8.03 7.89 -29.18
C THR A 69 -7.59 7.11 -27.94
N ASN A 70 -7.66 7.77 -26.77
CA ASN A 70 -7.43 7.10 -25.48
C ASN A 70 -8.69 6.37 -25.02
N LEU A 71 -8.59 5.06 -24.80
CA LEU A 71 -9.65 4.23 -24.19
C LEU A 71 -9.35 3.89 -22.73
N GLY A 72 -8.13 4.15 -22.25
CA GLY A 72 -7.69 3.81 -20.89
C GLY A 72 -7.71 5.01 -19.93
N PRO A 73 -7.19 4.81 -18.70
CA PRO A 73 -6.96 5.89 -17.75
C PRO A 73 -6.11 7.02 -18.34
N THR A 74 -6.34 8.25 -17.87
CA THR A 74 -5.58 9.44 -18.28
C THR A 74 -4.17 9.48 -17.67
N GLU A 75 -3.91 8.66 -16.65
CA GLU A 75 -2.65 8.60 -15.94
C GLU A 75 -2.26 7.14 -15.62
N CYS A 76 -1.00 6.81 -15.85
CA CYS A 76 -0.37 5.59 -15.35
C CYS A 76 0.68 5.94 -14.30
N ARG A 77 0.60 5.32 -13.13
CA ARG A 77 1.67 5.40 -12.11
C ARG A 77 2.64 4.24 -12.29
N VAL A 78 3.88 4.57 -12.63
CA VAL A 78 4.95 3.59 -12.79
C VAL A 78 5.80 3.56 -11.52
N PHE A 79 5.87 2.41 -10.86
CA PHE A 79 6.65 2.21 -9.64
C PHE A 79 7.93 1.46 -9.93
N MET A 80 9.05 1.96 -9.42
CA MET A 80 10.33 1.27 -9.54
C MET A 80 10.37 0.10 -8.55
N GLN A 81 10.41 -1.11 -9.09
CA GLN A 81 10.48 -2.33 -8.31
C GLN A 81 11.85 -2.38 -7.62
N HIS A 82 11.84 -2.25 -6.29
CA HIS A 82 13.07 -2.37 -5.52
C HIS A 82 13.58 -3.80 -5.62
N SER A 83 14.90 -3.94 -5.82
CA SER A 83 15.55 -5.24 -5.85
C SER A 83 15.24 -6.00 -4.56
N PRO A 84 14.86 -7.28 -4.64
CA PRO A 84 14.61 -8.09 -3.46
C PRO A 84 15.86 -8.08 -2.57
N GLY A 85 15.74 -7.54 -1.34
CA GLY A 85 16.79 -7.68 -0.33
C GLY A 85 17.14 -9.15 -0.06
N SER A 86 18.21 -9.40 0.69
CA SER A 86 18.71 -10.77 0.89
C SER A 86 17.61 -11.73 1.37
N PRO A 87 17.53 -12.95 0.80
CA PRO A 87 16.45 -13.89 1.09
C PRO A 87 16.41 -14.27 2.57
N LEU A 88 17.57 -14.37 3.22
CA LEU A 88 17.68 -14.65 4.65
C LEU A 88 17.00 -13.59 5.52
N LEU A 89 17.22 -12.30 5.25
CA LEU A 89 16.59 -11.22 6.01
C LEU A 89 15.07 -11.21 5.83
N LYS A 90 14.57 -11.64 4.67
CA LYS A 90 13.12 -11.79 4.45
C LYS A 90 12.56 -12.91 5.31
N VAL A 91 13.19 -14.09 5.28
CA VAL A 91 12.76 -15.24 6.09
C VAL A 91 12.77 -14.88 7.58
N LEU A 92 13.83 -14.22 8.06
CA LEU A 92 13.91 -13.78 9.46
C LEU A 92 12.79 -12.80 9.82
N LYS A 93 12.50 -11.82 8.97
CA LYS A 93 11.39 -10.87 9.17
C LYS A 93 10.03 -11.57 9.21
N VAL A 94 9.81 -12.52 8.30
CA VAL A 94 8.56 -13.28 8.25
C VAL A 94 8.41 -14.14 9.51
N MET A 95 9.48 -14.84 9.92
CA MET A 95 9.48 -15.65 11.13
C MET A 95 9.15 -14.80 12.36
N LEU A 96 9.81 -13.65 12.52
CA LEU A 96 9.55 -12.73 13.64
C LEU A 96 8.10 -12.21 13.62
N LEU A 97 7.56 -11.89 12.45
CA LEU A 97 6.16 -11.49 12.30
C LEU A 97 5.20 -12.61 12.70
N CYS A 98 5.47 -13.85 12.27
CA CYS A 98 4.68 -15.02 12.67
C CYS A 98 4.70 -15.23 14.18
N LEU A 99 5.87 -15.04 14.82
CA LEU A 99 6.05 -15.18 16.26
C LEU A 99 5.22 -14.12 17.02
N VAL A 100 5.32 -12.86 16.61
CA VAL A 100 4.52 -11.76 17.19
C VAL A 100 3.02 -12.00 17.02
N MET A 101 2.59 -12.46 15.83
CA MET A 101 1.18 -12.78 15.57
C MET A 101 0.69 -13.97 16.38
N PHE A 102 1.51 -14.99 16.56
CA PHE A 102 1.17 -16.18 17.34
C PHE A 102 0.96 -15.82 18.82
N PHE A 103 1.94 -15.15 19.45
CA PHE A 103 1.82 -14.75 20.86
C PHE A 103 0.73 -13.68 21.06
N GLY A 104 0.62 -12.71 20.15
CA GLY A 104 -0.45 -11.71 20.21
C GLY A 104 -1.84 -12.34 20.11
N GLY A 105 -2.02 -13.32 19.22
CA GLY A 105 -3.27 -14.07 19.11
C GLY A 105 -3.56 -14.94 20.32
N ALA A 106 -2.55 -15.60 20.89
CA ALA A 106 -2.70 -16.40 22.10
C ALA A 106 -3.15 -15.54 23.30
N VAL A 107 -2.51 -14.39 23.52
CA VAL A 107 -2.92 -13.43 24.56
C VAL A 107 -4.34 -12.93 24.30
N ALA A 108 -4.68 -12.57 23.06
CA ALA A 108 -6.04 -12.12 22.72
C ALA A 108 -7.11 -13.17 23.02
N ILE A 109 -6.84 -14.46 22.73
CA ILE A 109 -7.76 -15.55 23.04
C ILE A 109 -7.88 -15.75 24.57
N MET A 110 -6.77 -15.73 25.30
CA MET A 110 -6.78 -15.83 26.77
C MET A 110 -7.57 -14.69 27.39
N THR A 111 -7.32 -13.45 26.96
CA THR A 111 -8.08 -12.27 27.42
C THR A 111 -9.57 -12.39 27.10
N PHE A 112 -9.93 -12.91 25.94
CA PHE A 112 -11.34 -13.11 25.62
C PHE A 112 -12.00 -14.17 26.51
N HIS A 113 -11.25 -15.20 26.91
CA HIS A 113 -11.77 -16.29 27.75
C HIS A 113 -11.83 -15.91 29.24
N GLU A 114 -10.91 -15.08 29.72
CA GLU A 114 -10.87 -14.52 31.08
C GLU A 114 -11.74 -13.25 31.23
N ASP A 115 -12.87 -13.19 30.53
CA ASP A 115 -13.85 -12.08 30.57
C ASP A 115 -13.20 -10.67 30.46
N VAL A 116 -12.26 -10.52 29.52
CA VAL A 116 -11.53 -9.28 29.21
C VAL A 116 -10.66 -8.76 30.37
N SER A 117 -10.25 -9.65 31.28
CA SER A 117 -9.36 -9.31 32.40
C SER A 117 -7.88 -9.51 32.05
N MET A 118 -7.19 -8.41 31.77
CA MET A 118 -5.73 -8.46 31.51
C MET A 118 -4.91 -8.86 32.75
N SER A 119 -5.41 -8.61 33.95
CA SER A 119 -4.69 -8.95 35.19
C SER A 119 -4.59 -10.47 35.38
N GLN A 120 -5.70 -11.18 35.15
CA GLN A 120 -5.77 -12.64 35.22
C GLN A 120 -4.89 -13.28 34.15
N VAL A 121 -4.97 -12.81 32.91
CA VAL A 121 -4.11 -13.31 31.82
C VAL A 121 -2.62 -13.16 32.13
N HIS A 122 -2.19 -12.05 32.74
CA HIS A 122 -0.79 -11.89 33.15
C HIS A 122 -0.38 -12.85 34.27
N SER A 123 -1.29 -13.10 35.22
CA SER A 123 -1.08 -14.11 36.27
C SER A 123 -0.96 -15.51 35.67
N ASP A 124 -1.84 -15.88 34.74
CA ASP A 124 -1.84 -17.20 34.10
C ASP A 124 -0.59 -17.43 33.26
N ILE A 125 -0.16 -16.41 32.51
CA ILE A 125 1.11 -16.46 31.76
C ILE A 125 2.28 -16.68 32.73
N TYR A 126 2.30 -15.97 33.87
CA TYR A 126 3.35 -16.12 34.86
C TYR A 126 3.33 -17.50 35.53
N ALA A 127 2.15 -17.99 35.88
CA ALA A 127 1.95 -19.31 36.45
C ALA A 127 2.36 -20.42 35.48
N PHE A 128 2.11 -20.26 34.17
CA PHE A 128 2.54 -21.22 33.15
C PHE A 128 4.07 -21.42 33.12
N PHE A 129 4.86 -20.36 33.33
CA PHE A 129 6.32 -20.46 33.32
C PHE A 129 6.94 -20.80 34.68
N THR A 130 6.35 -20.32 35.78
CA THR A 130 6.95 -20.42 37.12
C THR A 130 6.29 -21.48 38.00
N GLY A 131 5.08 -21.93 37.65
CA GLY A 131 4.25 -22.82 38.46
C GLY A 131 3.63 -22.15 39.69
N ALA A 132 3.84 -20.84 39.90
CA ALA A 132 3.32 -20.09 41.04
C ALA A 132 2.29 -19.06 40.58
N GLU A 133 1.12 -19.07 41.20
CA GLU A 133 0.14 -17.99 41.03
C GLU A 133 0.55 -16.78 41.86
N GLN A 134 0.58 -15.62 41.23
CA GLN A 134 0.85 -14.34 41.88
C GLN A 134 -0.10 -13.30 41.34
N GLU A 135 -0.79 -12.63 42.24
CA GLU A 135 -1.64 -11.50 41.88
C GLU A 135 -0.75 -10.26 41.67
N ASN A 136 -0.92 -9.59 40.52
CA ASN A 136 -0.07 -8.51 40.03
C ASN A 136 1.36 -8.97 39.69
N VAL A 137 1.61 -9.19 38.39
CA VAL A 137 2.92 -9.66 37.89
C VAL A 137 3.62 -8.56 37.08
N PRO A 138 4.48 -7.71 37.70
CA PRO A 138 5.23 -6.66 37.01
C PRO A 138 6.13 -7.19 35.90
N VAL A 139 6.66 -8.40 36.08
CA VAL A 139 7.59 -9.04 35.15
C VAL A 139 6.94 -9.28 33.78
N VAL A 140 5.63 -9.52 33.74
CA VAL A 140 4.86 -9.69 32.50
C VAL A 140 4.23 -8.37 32.03
N SER A 141 3.73 -7.56 32.96
CA SER A 141 3.02 -6.32 32.60
C SER A 141 3.92 -5.24 31.99
N VAL A 142 5.14 -5.06 32.51
CA VAL A 142 6.09 -4.06 32.00
C VAL A 142 6.46 -4.30 30.52
N PRO A 143 6.96 -5.49 30.11
CA PRO A 143 7.28 -5.74 28.71
C PRO A 143 6.05 -5.70 27.81
N TYR A 144 4.89 -6.13 28.30
CA TYR A 144 3.62 -6.00 27.57
C TYR A 144 3.30 -4.54 27.25
N SER A 145 3.33 -3.65 28.25
CA SER A 145 3.04 -2.23 28.06
C SER A 145 4.03 -1.56 27.10
N ILE A 146 5.32 -1.90 27.18
CA ILE A 146 6.33 -1.40 26.22
C ILE A 146 6.00 -1.88 24.80
N GLY A 147 5.66 -3.17 24.64
CA GLY A 147 5.28 -3.74 23.34
C GLY A 147 4.07 -3.03 22.72
N VAL A 148 3.03 -2.78 23.52
CA VAL A 148 1.83 -2.05 23.10
C VAL A 148 2.19 -0.61 22.67
N ALA A 149 2.99 0.09 23.47
CA ALA A 149 3.41 1.46 23.15
C ALA A 149 4.21 1.53 21.84
N VAL A 150 5.17 0.62 21.64
CA VAL A 150 5.94 0.53 20.40
C VAL A 150 5.05 0.20 19.20
N GLY A 151 4.12 -0.74 19.36
CA GLY A 151 3.14 -1.10 18.33
C GLY A 151 2.28 0.09 17.91
N PHE A 152 1.78 0.86 18.89
CA PHE A 152 1.02 2.09 18.66
C PHE A 152 1.84 3.11 17.87
N VAL A 153 3.06 3.42 18.29
CA VAL A 153 3.94 4.38 17.60
C VAL A 153 4.22 3.95 16.14
N MET A 154 4.41 2.65 15.90
CA MET A 154 4.61 2.12 14.55
C MET A 154 3.36 2.22 13.68
N LEU A 155 2.18 1.87 14.21
CA LEU A 155 0.91 1.86 13.47
C LEU A 155 0.46 3.26 13.05
N PHE A 156 0.63 4.23 13.95
CA PHE A 156 0.32 5.64 13.69
C PHE A 156 1.46 6.39 12.97
N GLY A 157 2.61 5.74 12.79
CA GLY A 157 3.76 6.30 12.09
C GLY A 157 4.36 7.55 12.74
N LEU A 158 4.19 7.72 14.06
CA LEU A 158 4.62 8.90 14.83
C LEU A 158 6.14 9.18 14.73
N TYR A 159 6.92 8.15 14.39
CA TYR A 159 8.38 8.27 14.23
C TYR A 159 8.82 8.85 12.87
N ARG A 160 7.94 8.91 11.86
CA ARG A 160 8.38 9.09 10.46
C ARG A 160 8.21 10.52 9.95
N ARG A 161 9.34 11.25 9.78
CA ARG A 161 9.36 12.62 9.23
C ARG A 161 8.97 12.75 7.74
N ARG A 162 9.04 11.66 6.95
CA ARG A 162 8.66 11.65 5.52
C ARG A 162 7.70 10.47 5.25
N LYS A 163 6.41 10.77 5.09
CA LYS A 163 5.35 9.80 4.82
C LYS A 163 5.38 9.39 3.35
N SER A 164 6.00 8.26 3.02
CA SER A 164 5.96 7.68 1.66
C SER A 164 4.75 6.79 1.44
N ARG A 165 4.04 6.43 2.52
CA ARG A 165 2.81 5.63 2.54
C ARG A 165 1.89 6.21 3.62
N PRO A 166 0.57 6.21 3.41
CA PRO A 166 -0.37 6.63 4.44
C PRO A 166 -0.29 5.69 5.65
N THR A 167 -0.45 6.24 6.86
CA THR A 167 -0.59 5.44 8.09
C THR A 167 -2.03 4.93 8.24
N VAL A 168 -2.27 4.02 9.18
CA VAL A 168 -3.64 3.53 9.45
C VAL A 168 -4.57 4.69 9.80
N LEU A 169 -4.09 5.63 10.63
CA LEU A 169 -4.83 6.85 10.95
C LEU A 169 -5.13 7.72 9.74
N ASP A 170 -4.15 7.89 8.84
CA ASP A 170 -4.37 8.70 7.62
C ASP A 170 -5.48 8.07 6.75
N ILE A 171 -5.56 6.73 6.69
CA ILE A 171 -6.61 6.01 5.96
C ILE A 171 -7.97 6.17 6.65
N ASP A 172 -8.02 6.06 7.97
CA ASP A 172 -9.27 6.21 8.72
C ASP A 172 -9.84 7.63 8.62
N ILE A 173 -8.99 8.66 8.71
CA ILE A 173 -9.41 10.06 8.49
C ILE A 173 -9.95 10.22 7.07
N HIS A 174 -9.27 9.67 6.06
CA HIS A 174 -9.74 9.74 4.68
C HIS A 174 -11.10 9.04 4.48
N ASN A 175 -11.28 7.86 5.08
CA ASN A 175 -12.55 7.14 5.04
C ASN A 175 -13.66 7.93 5.74
N TYR A 176 -13.37 8.51 6.89
CA TYR A 176 -14.29 9.36 7.64
C TYR A 176 -14.71 10.59 6.82
N GLU A 177 -13.75 11.30 6.20
CA GLU A 177 -14.03 12.44 5.32
C GLU A 177 -14.93 12.04 4.15
N ASN A 178 -14.67 10.89 3.51
CA ASN A 178 -15.51 10.40 2.42
C ASN A 178 -16.93 10.07 2.90
N GLN A 179 -17.07 9.37 4.02
CA GLN A 179 -18.38 9.07 4.62
C GLN A 179 -19.17 10.34 4.97
N LEU A 180 -18.50 11.37 5.50
CA LEU A 180 -19.12 12.66 5.80
C LEU A 180 -19.57 13.37 4.53
N ARG A 181 -18.75 13.38 3.48
CA ARG A 181 -19.11 13.97 2.18
C ARG A 181 -20.32 13.28 1.56
N ASP A 182 -20.36 11.96 1.59
CA ASP A 182 -21.48 11.17 1.10
C ASP A 182 -22.76 11.45 1.90
N TYR A 183 -22.65 11.55 3.23
CA TYR A 183 -23.77 11.90 4.10
C TYR A 183 -24.32 13.30 3.81
N LEU A 184 -23.45 14.31 3.67
CA LEU A 184 -23.85 15.69 3.35
C LEU A 184 -24.49 15.79 1.96
N ALA A 185 -23.94 15.07 0.97
CA ALA A 185 -24.52 14.99 -0.37
C ALA A 185 -25.92 14.36 -0.36
N ALA A 186 -26.13 13.31 0.45
CA ALA A 186 -27.43 12.67 0.62
C ALA A 186 -28.47 13.58 1.32
N GLN A 187 -28.03 14.46 2.23
CA GLN A 187 -28.89 15.45 2.89
C GLN A 187 -29.20 16.69 2.04
N GLY A 188 -28.59 16.84 0.86
CA GLY A 188 -28.83 17.99 -0.03
C GLY A 188 -28.22 19.30 0.45
N ASN A 189 -27.42 19.29 1.52
CA ASN A 189 -26.70 20.47 1.98
C ASN A 189 -25.30 20.49 1.36
N ARG A 190 -25.16 21.17 0.22
CA ARG A 190 -23.83 21.45 -0.36
C ARG A 190 -23.06 22.26 0.69
N PRO A 191 -21.85 21.84 1.09
CA PRO A 191 -20.99 22.67 1.91
C PRO A 191 -20.44 23.78 1.02
N ASP A 192 -21.19 24.86 0.91
CA ASP A 192 -20.73 26.11 0.34
C ASP A 192 -20.16 26.93 1.50
N GLY A 193 -18.82 26.94 1.64
CA GLY A 193 -18.07 27.85 2.53
C GLY A 193 -17.40 27.20 3.74
#